data_AF-A0A970K2C3-F1
#
_entry.id   AF-A0A970K2C3-F1
#
_cell.length_a   1.000
_cell.length_b   1.000
_cell.length_c   1.000
_cell.angle_alpha   90.00
_cell.angle_beta   90.00
_cell.angle_gamma   90.00
#
_symmetry.space_group_name_H-M   'P 1'
#
loop_
_entity.id
_entity.type
_entity.pdbx_description
1 polymer ?
#
loop_
_entity_poly.entity_id
_entity_poly.type
_entity_poly.pdbx_seq_one_letter_code
_entity_poly.pdbx_strand_id
1 'polypeptide(L)'
;MSRFCRNCGSPVSQDTRFCTACGAGIQPSRESPEKDQPLQAATAQPTGVKALFAERLHQIKRSIAEVLKHPQKLIPLLVLVVVWLVLALLPALGINPQSVRWLSFLTFAQGGMFGGIWSIFGGVIGKAVFAYFVSAMLMPLFAGKNPFKGMGQGFKRFISGLAVQSASAGAHLLLGSGLALIVFNFLSGNASTINSMIGIAGFVLAIRGLWSRGGFFWGLLLSAAHKLTRGRIPSQIAVNHVIAGYAAGSALSVALSAVLTPFRLLTAYQPYLAGGVLLVTGLVLHFTIKAGKVEKPV
;
A
#
# COMPACT_ATOMS: atom_id res chain seq x y z
N MET A 1 -19.97 11.58 -22.58
CA MET A 1 -18.61 11.92 -22.08
C MET A 1 -18.21 10.96 -20.97
N SER A 2 -17.04 10.33 -21.04
CA SER A 2 -16.53 9.40 -20.02
C SER A 2 -16.02 10.17 -18.79
N ARG A 3 -16.64 9.95 -17.63
CA ARG A 3 -16.22 10.56 -16.36
C ARG A 3 -15.09 9.71 -15.75
N PHE A 4 -14.02 10.33 -15.28
CA PHE A 4 -12.91 9.64 -14.60
C PHE A 4 -12.86 10.01 -13.12
N CYS A 5 -12.49 9.05 -12.28
CA CYS A 5 -12.37 9.30 -10.84
C CYS A 5 -11.22 10.28 -10.57
N ARG A 6 -11.50 11.40 -9.90
CA ARG A 6 -10.46 12.38 -9.53
C ARG A 6 -9.43 11.83 -8.53
N ASN A 7 -9.76 10.74 -7.83
CA ASN A 7 -8.85 10.13 -6.85
C ASN A 7 -7.93 9.05 -7.47
N CYS A 8 -8.44 8.25 -8.43
CA CYS A 8 -7.68 7.11 -8.96
C CYS A 8 -7.66 6.97 -10.49
N GLY A 9 -8.27 7.90 -11.23
CA GLY A 9 -8.21 7.95 -12.68
C GLY A 9 -8.97 6.85 -13.42
N SER A 10 -9.66 5.93 -12.72
CA SER A 10 -10.47 4.89 -13.36
C SER A 10 -11.71 5.50 -14.03
N PRO A 11 -12.22 4.93 -15.13
CA PRO A 11 -13.51 5.33 -15.69
C PRO A 11 -14.64 5.05 -14.69
N VAL A 12 -15.62 5.96 -14.62
CA VAL A 12 -16.73 5.94 -13.66
C VAL A 12 -18.04 6.19 -14.40
N SER A 13 -19.07 5.39 -14.13
CA SER A 13 -20.41 5.57 -14.71
C SER A 13 -21.12 6.78 -14.09
N GLN A 14 -21.95 7.46 -14.89
CA GLN A 14 -22.52 8.77 -14.56
C GLN A 14 -23.35 8.78 -13.26
N ASP A 15 -23.94 7.65 -12.86
CA ASP A 15 -24.81 7.53 -11.68
C ASP A 15 -24.15 6.93 -10.43
N THR A 16 -22.83 6.69 -10.43
CA THR A 16 -22.16 6.10 -9.27
C THR A 16 -21.70 7.16 -8.27
N ARG A 17 -22.22 7.07 -7.04
CA ARG A 17 -21.83 7.92 -5.90
C ARG A 17 -20.44 7.61 -5.35
N PHE A 18 -19.87 6.45 -5.71
CA PHE A 18 -18.53 6.03 -5.29
C PHE A 18 -17.78 5.38 -6.45
N CYS A 19 -16.49 5.67 -6.55
CA CYS A 19 -15.62 5.02 -7.52
C CYS A 19 -15.45 3.54 -7.18
N THR A 20 -15.77 2.67 -8.13
CA THR A 20 -15.66 1.21 -7.95
C THR A 20 -14.22 0.69 -7.94
N ALA A 21 -13.24 1.52 -8.32
CA ALA A 21 -11.82 1.15 -8.32
C ALA A 21 -11.12 1.50 -7.00
N CYS A 22 -11.40 2.67 -6.43
CA CYS A 22 -10.71 3.20 -5.24
C CYS A 22 -11.61 3.66 -4.09
N GLY A 23 -12.93 3.50 -4.18
CA GLY A 23 -13.88 3.80 -3.09
C GLY A 23 -14.13 5.29 -2.81
N ALA A 24 -13.49 6.20 -3.55
CA ALA A 24 -13.68 7.64 -3.37
C ALA A 24 -15.11 8.07 -3.72
N GLY A 25 -15.71 8.95 -2.90
CA GLY A 25 -16.99 9.57 -3.20
C GLY A 25 -16.93 10.41 -4.48
N ILE A 26 -17.91 10.26 -5.34
CA ILE A 26 -18.10 11.02 -6.58
C ILE A 26 -19.33 11.91 -6.34
N GLN A 27 -19.14 13.22 -6.25
CA GLN A 27 -20.27 14.15 -6.14
C GLN A 27 -21.09 14.13 -7.44
N PRO A 28 -22.42 13.98 -7.40
CA PRO A 28 -23.26 14.07 -8.59
C PRO A 28 -23.16 15.48 -9.18
N SER A 29 -23.01 15.56 -10.50
CA SER A 29 -22.99 16.83 -11.22
C SER A 29 -24.40 17.39 -11.18
N ARG A 30 -24.64 18.47 -10.43
CA ARG A 30 -25.83 19.30 -10.67
C ARG A 30 -25.49 20.20 -11.85
N GLU A 31 -26.13 19.96 -12.98
CA GLU A 31 -26.21 20.93 -14.07
C GLU A 31 -26.93 22.19 -13.57
N SER A 32 -26.29 23.35 -13.74
CA SER A 32 -26.96 24.65 -13.74
C SER A 32 -26.14 25.60 -14.62
N PRO A 33 -26.79 26.44 -15.44
CA PRO A 33 -26.29 26.81 -16.75
C PRO A 33 -25.25 27.93 -16.74
N GLU A 34 -24.44 27.87 -17.78
CA GLU A 34 -23.46 28.82 -18.28
C GLU A 34 -23.93 30.28 -18.26
N LYS A 35 -23.12 31.16 -17.69
CA LYS A 35 -23.15 32.60 -17.98
C LYS A 35 -21.72 33.12 -18.09
N ASP A 36 -21.47 33.79 -19.20
CA ASP A 36 -20.18 34.19 -19.77
C ASP A 36 -19.29 35.13 -18.93
N GLN A 37 -17.99 35.11 -19.29
CA GLN A 37 -16.91 36.10 -19.16
C GLN A 37 -15.74 35.78 -18.19
N PRO A 38 -14.52 36.29 -18.45
CA PRO A 38 -13.63 35.86 -19.53
C PRO A 38 -12.26 35.38 -18.99
N LEU A 39 -11.46 34.86 -19.91
CA LEU A 39 -10.05 34.46 -19.79
C LEU A 39 -9.18 35.40 -18.93
N GLN A 40 -8.76 34.94 -17.75
CA GLN A 40 -7.42 35.08 -17.10
C GLN A 40 -7.52 35.16 -15.57
N ALA A 41 -7.14 34.07 -14.91
CA ALA A 41 -6.29 34.13 -13.71
C ALA A 41 -5.67 32.75 -13.51
N ALA A 42 -4.35 32.68 -13.66
CA ALA A 42 -3.56 31.51 -13.34
C ALA A 42 -3.93 30.99 -11.94
N THR A 43 -4.57 29.83 -11.86
CA THR A 43 -4.71 29.13 -10.58
C THR A 43 -3.36 28.55 -10.25
N ALA A 44 -2.62 29.30 -9.43
CA ALA A 44 -1.37 28.89 -8.83
C ALA A 44 -1.50 27.45 -8.30
N GLN A 45 -0.78 26.53 -8.92
CA GLN A 45 -0.46 25.26 -8.29
C GLN A 45 0.23 25.57 -6.95
N PRO A 46 -0.18 24.94 -5.83
CA PRO A 46 0.49 25.17 -4.55
C PRO A 46 1.93 24.64 -4.64
N THR A 47 2.87 25.56 -4.83
CA THR A 47 4.32 25.31 -5.03
C THR A 47 5.05 24.93 -3.73
N GLY A 48 4.38 24.24 -2.81
CA GLY A 48 4.97 23.90 -1.52
C GLY A 48 4.45 22.59 -0.94
N VAL A 49 5.38 21.73 -0.48
CA VAL A 49 5.07 20.49 0.26
C VAL A 49 4.16 20.77 1.45
N LYS A 50 4.31 21.91 2.12
CA LYS A 50 3.45 22.33 3.24
C LYS A 50 2.01 22.58 2.79
N ALA A 51 1.80 23.25 1.66
CA ALA A 51 0.48 23.52 1.11
C ALA A 51 -0.18 22.24 0.57
N LEU A 52 0.59 21.36 -0.09
CA LEU A 52 0.13 20.03 -0.48
C LEU A 52 -0.25 19.16 0.73
N PHE A 53 0.54 19.20 1.80
CA PHE A 53 0.27 18.44 3.02
C PHE A 53 -0.94 19.00 3.76
N ALA A 54 -1.08 20.34 3.83
CA ALA A 54 -2.24 21.01 4.44
C ALA A 54 -3.54 20.68 3.70
N GLU A 55 -3.53 20.71 2.37
CA GLU A 55 -4.69 20.35 1.54
C GLU A 55 -5.07 18.89 1.73
N ARG A 56 -4.07 17.99 1.78
CA ARG A 56 -4.26 16.56 2.08
C ARG A 56 -4.80 16.36 3.49
N LEU A 57 -4.28 17.07 4.48
CA LEU A 57 -4.76 17.00 5.87
C LEU A 57 -6.21 17.48 5.96
N HIS A 58 -6.55 18.55 5.24
CA HIS A 58 -7.91 19.08 5.23
C HIS A 58 -8.88 18.10 4.55
N GLN A 59 -8.48 17.46 3.45
CA GLN A 59 -9.24 16.38 2.81
C GLN A 59 -9.41 15.18 3.74
N ILE A 60 -8.38 14.79 4.50
CA ILE A 60 -8.45 13.70 5.49
C ILE A 60 -9.44 14.08 6.60
N LYS A 61 -9.36 15.30 7.15
CA LYS A 61 -10.31 15.78 8.17
C LYS A 61 -11.75 15.75 7.66
N ARG A 62 -12.01 16.24 6.44
CA ARG A 62 -13.36 16.18 5.83
C ARG A 62 -13.82 14.75 5.63
N SER A 63 -12.94 13.88 5.13
CA SER A 63 -13.27 12.47 4.90
C SER A 63 -13.57 11.72 6.20
N ILE A 64 -12.82 11.99 7.27
CA ILE A 64 -13.09 11.45 8.61
C ILE A 64 -14.43 11.98 9.14
N ALA A 65 -14.68 13.28 9.01
CA ALA A 65 -15.94 13.88 9.44
C ALA A 65 -17.16 13.32 8.67
N GLU A 66 -17.01 13.08 7.37
CA GLU A 66 -18.04 12.47 6.51
C GLU A 66 -18.32 11.01 6.92
N VAL A 67 -17.28 10.25 7.27
CA VAL A 67 -17.40 8.87 7.75
C VAL A 67 -18.05 8.81 9.13
N LEU A 68 -17.72 9.76 10.02
CA LEU A 68 -18.35 9.90 11.34
C LEU A 68 -19.86 10.20 11.24
N LYS A 69 -20.29 10.92 10.20
CA LYS A 69 -21.70 11.26 9.95
C LYS A 69 -22.53 10.11 9.38
N HIS A 70 -21.90 9.01 8.94
CA HIS A 70 -22.61 7.86 8.37
C HIS A 70 -22.46 6.62 9.26
N PRO A 71 -23.38 6.39 10.23
CA PRO A 71 -23.25 5.33 11.24
C PRO A 71 -23.13 3.94 10.61
N GLN A 72 -23.79 3.69 9.48
CA GLN A 72 -23.73 2.41 8.76
C GLN A 72 -22.33 2.05 8.25
N LYS A 73 -21.46 3.04 7.98
CA LYS A 73 -20.08 2.81 7.52
C LYS A 73 -19.08 2.63 8.67
N LEU A 74 -19.44 3.07 9.87
CA LEU A 74 -18.64 2.89 11.08
C LEU A 74 -18.76 1.48 11.63
N ILE A 75 -19.89 0.80 11.43
CA ILE A 75 -20.14 -0.55 11.95
C ILE A 75 -18.99 -1.53 11.63
N PRO A 76 -18.56 -1.75 10.37
CA PRO A 76 -17.51 -2.71 10.08
C PRO A 76 -16.14 -2.32 10.68
N LEU A 77 -15.85 -1.02 10.77
CA LEU A 77 -14.61 -0.53 11.38
C LEU A 77 -14.65 -0.70 12.91
N LEU A 78 -15.78 -0.38 13.54
CA LEU A 78 -16.01 -0.55 14.97
C LEU A 78 -15.94 -2.02 15.36
N VAL A 79 -16.60 -2.90 14.61
CA VAL A 79 -16.52 -4.36 14.81
C VAL A 79 -15.07 -4.83 14.72
N LEU A 80 -14.30 -4.37 13.72
CA LEU A 80 -12.89 -4.74 13.59
C LEU A 80 -12.04 -4.26 14.77
N VAL A 81 -12.28 -3.03 15.27
CA VAL A 81 -11.59 -2.49 16.44
C VAL A 81 -11.93 -3.29 17.71
N VAL A 82 -13.20 -3.63 17.92
CA VAL A 82 -13.63 -4.47 19.04
C VAL A 82 -13.00 -5.86 18.95
N VAL A 83 -13.01 -6.47 17.76
CA VAL A 83 -12.36 -7.78 17.52
C VAL A 83 -10.87 -7.70 17.83
N TRP A 84 -10.16 -6.66 17.41
CA TRP A 84 -8.75 -6.48 17.75
C TRP A 84 -8.51 -6.31 19.24
N LEU A 85 -9.35 -5.55 19.94
CA LEU A 85 -9.23 -5.35 21.37
C LEU A 85 -9.39 -6.68 22.12
N VAL A 86 -10.44 -7.45 21.77
CA VAL A 86 -10.70 -8.77 22.35
C VAL A 86 -9.53 -9.72 22.06
N LEU A 87 -9.10 -9.85 20.80
CA LEU A 87 -8.01 -10.75 20.42
C LEU A 87 -6.63 -10.34 20.95
N ALA A 88 -6.43 -9.07 21.30
CA ALA A 88 -5.23 -8.61 22.00
C ALA A 88 -5.29 -8.91 23.51
N LEU A 89 -6.48 -8.85 24.12
CA LEU A 89 -6.68 -9.07 25.55
C LEU A 89 -6.66 -10.56 25.93
N LEU A 90 -7.23 -11.44 25.11
CA LEU A 90 -7.29 -12.89 25.39
C LEU A 90 -5.90 -13.52 25.66
N PRO A 91 -4.87 -13.31 24.80
CA PRO A 91 -3.51 -13.78 25.08
C PRO A 91 -2.89 -13.16 26.33
N ALA A 92 -3.23 -11.89 26.65
CA ALA A 92 -2.73 -11.22 27.85
C ALA A 92 -3.33 -11.83 29.14
N LEU A 93 -4.53 -12.42 29.06
CA LEU A 93 -5.17 -13.18 30.12
C LEU A 93 -4.70 -14.66 30.19
N GLY A 94 -3.71 -15.04 29.38
CA GLY A 94 -3.21 -16.42 29.31
C GLY A 94 -4.06 -17.38 28.46
N ILE A 95 -5.16 -16.90 27.87
CA ILE A 95 -6.05 -17.69 27.03
C ILE A 95 -5.56 -17.61 25.57
N ASN A 96 -4.71 -18.57 25.18
CA ASN A 96 -4.16 -18.62 23.82
C ASN A 96 -4.39 -19.97 23.11
N PRO A 97 -5.66 -20.41 22.95
CA PRO A 97 -5.97 -21.59 22.16
C PRO A 97 -5.63 -21.35 20.68
N GLN A 98 -5.47 -22.43 19.93
CA GLN A 98 -5.09 -22.37 18.51
C GLN A 98 -6.06 -21.53 17.67
N SER A 99 -7.35 -21.50 18.03
CA SER A 99 -8.38 -20.67 17.38
C SER A 99 -8.10 -19.16 17.50
N VAL A 100 -7.68 -18.69 18.68
CA VAL A 100 -7.33 -17.27 18.92
C VAL A 100 -6.11 -16.88 18.11
N ARG A 101 -5.13 -17.79 17.94
CA ARG A 101 -3.96 -17.57 17.07
C ARG A 101 -4.34 -17.42 15.60
N TRP A 102 -5.20 -18.30 15.10
CA TRP A 102 -5.72 -18.23 13.73
C TRP A 102 -6.52 -16.94 13.48
N LEU A 103 -7.41 -16.57 14.40
CA LEU A 103 -8.17 -15.32 14.30
C LEU A 103 -7.25 -14.10 14.40
N SER A 104 -6.27 -14.12 15.30
CA SER A 104 -5.28 -13.04 15.44
C SER A 104 -4.43 -12.87 14.19
N PHE A 105 -4.07 -13.99 13.54
CA PHE A 105 -3.43 -13.99 12.23
C PHE A 105 -4.33 -13.37 11.17
N LEU A 106 -5.54 -13.90 11.01
CA LEU A 106 -6.47 -13.46 9.96
C LEU A 106 -6.84 -11.99 10.09
N THR A 107 -6.93 -11.48 11.31
CA THR A 107 -7.30 -10.08 11.57
C THR A 107 -6.11 -9.16 11.75
N PHE A 108 -4.88 -9.68 11.80
CA PHE A 108 -3.68 -8.93 12.17
C PHE A 108 -3.81 -8.22 13.54
N ALA A 109 -4.54 -8.82 14.50
CA ALA A 109 -4.84 -8.21 15.80
C ALA A 109 -3.58 -7.93 16.64
N GLN A 110 -2.59 -8.82 16.56
CA GLN A 110 -1.37 -8.80 17.37
C GLN A 110 -0.18 -8.08 16.70
N GLY A 111 -0.39 -7.48 15.53
CA GLY A 111 0.63 -6.72 14.83
C GLY A 111 1.16 -5.54 15.66
N GLY A 112 2.49 -5.46 15.81
CA GLY A 112 3.16 -4.38 16.54
C GLY A 112 3.15 -4.49 18.07
N MET A 113 2.60 -5.56 18.64
CA MET A 113 2.65 -5.79 20.10
C MET A 113 4.02 -6.25 20.58
N PHE A 114 4.85 -6.78 19.67
CA PHE A 114 6.12 -7.39 19.98
C PHE A 114 7.20 -6.66 19.16
N GLY A 115 8.09 -5.89 19.81
CA GLY A 115 9.21 -5.20 19.13
C GLY A 115 9.54 -3.77 19.60
N GLY A 116 9.18 -3.37 20.82
CA GLY A 116 9.53 -2.06 21.36
C GLY A 116 8.75 -0.89 20.74
N ILE A 117 9.18 0.35 21.01
CA ILE A 117 8.43 1.57 20.67
C ILE A 117 8.19 1.72 19.16
N TRP A 118 9.19 1.40 18.34
CA TRP A 118 9.08 1.50 16.87
C TRP A 118 8.06 0.50 16.28
N SER A 119 7.96 -0.69 16.88
CA SER A 119 7.00 -1.73 16.51
C SER A 119 5.55 -1.30 16.80
N ILE A 120 5.31 -0.52 17.86
CA ILE A 120 3.98 0.00 18.18
C ILE A 120 3.48 0.94 17.08
N PHE A 121 4.30 1.90 16.65
CA PHE A 121 3.95 2.81 15.56
C PHE A 121 3.69 2.05 14.25
N GLY A 122 4.57 1.10 13.95
CA GLY A 122 4.42 0.23 12.79
C GLY A 122 3.15 -0.62 12.85
N GLY A 123 2.79 -1.17 14.00
CA GLY A 123 1.57 -1.94 14.22
C GLY A 123 0.29 -1.14 14.00
N VAL A 124 0.25 0.11 14.48
CA VAL A 124 -0.90 1.02 14.23
C VAL A 124 -1.06 1.28 12.73
N ILE A 125 0.04 1.57 12.03
CA ILE A 125 0.04 1.76 10.58
C ILE A 125 -0.35 0.46 9.88
N GLY A 126 0.16 -0.68 10.33
CA GLY A 126 -0.13 -2.01 9.78
C GLY A 126 -1.60 -2.36 9.90
N LYS A 127 -2.22 -2.04 11.04
CA LYS A 127 -3.67 -2.16 11.26
C LYS A 127 -4.47 -1.28 10.32
N ALA A 128 -4.05 -0.04 10.08
CA ALA A 128 -4.69 0.82 9.08
C ALA A 128 -4.56 0.27 7.65
N VAL A 129 -3.37 -0.24 7.29
CA VAL A 129 -3.14 -0.91 5.99
C VAL A 129 -3.98 -2.18 5.86
N PHE A 130 -4.11 -2.97 6.93
CA PHE A 130 -4.94 -4.15 6.95
C PHE A 130 -6.44 -3.80 6.82
N ALA A 131 -6.91 -2.76 7.51
CA ALA A 131 -8.28 -2.28 7.36
C ALA A 131 -8.56 -1.81 5.93
N TYR A 132 -7.60 -1.14 5.28
CA TYR A 132 -7.69 -0.80 3.87
C TYR A 132 -7.74 -2.05 2.98
N PHE A 133 -6.90 -3.05 3.25
CA PHE A 133 -6.94 -4.34 2.54
C PHE A 133 -8.30 -5.02 2.65
N VAL A 134 -8.84 -5.16 3.87
CA VAL A 134 -10.18 -5.73 4.11
C VAL A 134 -11.24 -4.92 3.36
N SER A 135 -11.20 -3.60 3.47
CA SER A 135 -12.15 -2.71 2.80
C SER A 135 -12.09 -2.84 1.27
N ALA A 136 -10.89 -2.95 0.69
CA ALA A 136 -10.68 -3.14 -0.74
C ALA A 136 -11.21 -4.51 -1.23
N MET A 137 -11.28 -5.52 -0.36
CA MET A 137 -11.84 -6.84 -0.66
C MET A 137 -13.35 -6.94 -0.39
N LEU A 138 -13.84 -6.33 0.70
CA LEU A 138 -15.26 -6.36 1.10
C LEU A 138 -16.15 -5.49 0.21
N MET A 139 -15.71 -4.29 -0.16
CA MET A 139 -16.55 -3.36 -0.94
C MET A 139 -17.00 -3.94 -2.29
N PRO A 140 -16.13 -4.57 -3.10
CA PRO A 140 -16.58 -5.26 -4.30
C PRO A 140 -17.58 -6.37 -4.00
N LEU A 141 -17.34 -7.16 -2.95
CA LEU A 141 -18.18 -8.30 -2.59
C LEU A 141 -19.61 -7.86 -2.22
N PHE A 142 -19.76 -6.80 -1.43
CA PHE A 142 -21.08 -6.23 -1.10
C PHE A 142 -21.78 -5.59 -2.31
N ALA A 143 -21.02 -5.17 -3.33
CA ALA A 143 -21.58 -4.68 -4.58
C ALA A 143 -21.90 -5.80 -5.58
N GLY A 144 -21.85 -7.08 -5.17
CA GLY A 144 -22.05 -8.24 -6.04
C GLY A 144 -20.95 -8.42 -7.10
N LYS A 145 -19.78 -7.81 -6.90
CA LYS A 145 -18.64 -7.83 -7.83
C LYS A 145 -17.51 -8.67 -7.24
N ASN A 146 -16.86 -9.47 -8.08
CA ASN A 146 -15.73 -10.27 -7.63
C ASN A 146 -14.54 -9.36 -7.29
N PRO A 147 -14.04 -9.35 -6.03
CA PRO A 147 -12.90 -8.52 -5.63
C PRO A 147 -11.59 -8.90 -6.35
N PHE A 148 -11.54 -10.13 -6.84
CA PHE A 148 -10.42 -10.71 -7.61
C PHE A 148 -10.59 -10.56 -9.13
N LYS A 149 -11.64 -9.88 -9.61
CA LYS A 149 -11.79 -9.59 -11.04
C LYS A 149 -10.57 -8.79 -11.50
N GLY A 150 -9.82 -9.31 -12.49
CA GLY A 150 -8.58 -8.71 -12.99
C GLY A 150 -7.30 -9.07 -12.22
N MET A 151 -7.39 -9.88 -11.15
CA MET A 151 -6.22 -10.39 -10.43
C MET A 151 -5.31 -11.21 -11.35
N GLY A 152 -5.86 -11.99 -12.29
CA GLY A 152 -5.06 -12.73 -13.28
C GLY A 152 -4.20 -11.82 -14.17
N GLN A 153 -4.71 -10.66 -14.58
CA GLN A 153 -3.92 -9.68 -15.34
C GLN A 153 -2.85 -9.02 -14.46
N GLY A 154 -3.17 -8.75 -13.19
CA GLY A 154 -2.20 -8.28 -12.20
C GLY A 154 -1.07 -9.29 -11.96
N PHE A 155 -1.41 -10.56 -11.82
CA PHE A 155 -0.45 -11.65 -11.62
C PHE A 155 0.41 -11.87 -12.86
N LYS A 156 -0.17 -11.84 -14.07
CA LYS A 156 0.61 -11.89 -15.32
C LYS A 156 1.61 -10.74 -15.38
N ARG A 157 1.20 -9.51 -15.06
CA ARG A 157 2.09 -8.34 -14.99
C ARG A 157 3.15 -8.46 -13.90
N PHE A 158 2.83 -9.07 -12.76
CA PHE A 158 3.79 -9.36 -11.70
C PHE A 158 4.89 -10.31 -12.20
N ILE A 159 4.52 -11.45 -12.79
CA ILE A 159 5.47 -12.41 -13.35
C ILE A 159 6.29 -11.78 -14.48
N SER A 160 5.66 -11.03 -15.38
CA SER A 160 6.40 -10.27 -16.42
C SER A 160 7.33 -9.21 -15.83
N GLY A 161 6.94 -8.58 -14.72
CA GLY A 161 7.74 -7.61 -13.99
C GLY A 161 8.94 -8.22 -13.26
N LEU A 162 8.92 -9.52 -12.97
CA LEU A 162 10.06 -10.24 -12.39
C LEU A 162 11.15 -10.57 -13.42
N ALA A 163 10.85 -10.51 -14.72
CA ALA A 163 11.83 -10.80 -15.76
C ALA A 163 12.95 -9.74 -15.76
N VAL A 164 14.16 -10.14 -15.37
CA VAL A 164 15.34 -9.29 -15.37
C VAL A 164 15.94 -9.27 -16.78
N GLN A 165 15.42 -8.41 -17.64
CA GLN A 165 15.94 -8.22 -19.00
C GLN A 165 17.07 -7.18 -19.07
N SER A 166 17.30 -6.44 -17.98
CA SER A 166 18.40 -5.47 -17.88
C SER A 166 18.88 -5.34 -16.45
N ALA A 167 20.15 -4.95 -16.27
CA ALA A 167 20.71 -4.63 -14.96
C ALA A 167 19.88 -3.56 -14.22
N SER A 168 19.28 -2.62 -14.98
CA SER A 168 18.40 -1.60 -14.40
C SER A 168 17.08 -2.19 -13.88
N ALA A 169 16.49 -3.17 -14.56
CA ALA A 169 15.30 -3.87 -14.08
C ALA A 169 15.61 -4.64 -12.80
N GLY A 170 16.78 -5.31 -12.74
CA GLY A 170 17.27 -5.98 -11.54
C GLY A 170 17.41 -5.02 -10.34
N ALA A 171 18.00 -3.83 -10.55
CA ALA A 171 18.13 -2.82 -9.51
C ALA A 171 16.76 -2.39 -8.94
N HIS A 172 15.78 -2.09 -9.80
CA HIS A 172 14.43 -1.70 -9.36
C HIS A 172 13.69 -2.83 -8.62
N LEU A 173 13.89 -4.08 -9.04
CA LEU A 173 13.33 -5.25 -8.35
C LEU A 173 13.92 -5.42 -6.95
N LEU A 174 15.25 -5.29 -6.81
CA LEU A 174 15.95 -5.36 -5.53
C LEU A 174 15.52 -4.23 -4.58
N LEU A 175 15.35 -3.01 -5.11
CA LEU A 175 14.82 -1.89 -4.35
C LEU A 175 13.41 -2.18 -3.82
N GLY A 176 12.53 -2.70 -4.68
CA GLY A 176 11.17 -3.07 -4.31
C GLY A 176 11.13 -4.17 -3.25
N SER A 177 11.90 -5.24 -3.45
CA SER A 177 11.91 -6.38 -2.54
C SER A 177 12.54 -6.04 -1.18
N GLY A 178 13.64 -5.29 -1.19
CA GLY A 178 14.27 -4.78 0.03
C GLY A 178 13.36 -3.86 0.83
N LEU A 179 12.65 -2.95 0.14
CA LEU A 179 11.65 -2.09 0.76
C LEU A 179 10.51 -2.90 1.37
N ALA A 180 10.01 -3.93 0.69
CA ALA A 180 8.93 -4.76 1.21
C ALA A 180 9.31 -5.51 2.49
N LEU A 181 10.54 -6.02 2.59
CA LEU A 181 11.04 -6.70 3.81
C LEU A 181 11.14 -5.75 5.00
N ILE A 182 11.66 -4.53 4.76
CA ILE A 182 11.74 -3.49 5.79
C ILE A 182 10.34 -3.06 6.24
N VAL A 183 9.47 -2.76 5.28
CA VAL A 183 8.08 -2.35 5.56
C VAL A 183 7.32 -3.47 6.26
N PHE A 184 7.49 -4.72 5.84
CA PHE A 184 6.85 -5.86 6.49
C PHE A 184 7.21 -5.90 7.98
N ASN A 185 8.50 -5.90 8.33
CA ASN A 185 8.94 -6.00 9.72
C ASN A 185 8.59 -4.75 10.54
N PHE A 186 8.56 -3.58 9.89
CA PHE A 186 8.05 -2.36 10.51
C PHE A 186 6.57 -2.50 10.86
N LEU A 187 5.73 -2.91 9.91
CA LEU A 187 4.29 -3.02 10.14
C LEU A 187 3.94 -4.17 11.10
N SER A 188 4.60 -5.32 10.96
CA SER A 188 4.36 -6.51 11.78
C SER A 188 4.97 -6.42 13.17
N GLY A 189 6.03 -5.62 13.32
CA GLY A 189 6.82 -5.51 14.55
C GLY A 189 7.85 -6.62 14.72
N ASN A 190 7.49 -7.84 14.31
CA ASN A 190 8.38 -8.99 14.21
C ASN A 190 8.01 -9.87 13.01
N ALA A 191 8.97 -10.65 12.51
CA ALA A 191 8.68 -11.73 11.57
C ALA A 191 8.16 -12.95 12.35
N SER A 192 6.84 -13.07 12.46
CA SER A 192 6.17 -14.22 13.07
C SER A 192 5.03 -14.71 12.19
N THR A 193 4.72 -16.01 12.26
CA THR A 193 3.59 -16.61 11.53
C THR A 193 2.26 -15.95 11.83
N ILE A 194 2.06 -15.48 13.06
CA ILE A 194 0.84 -14.77 13.47
C ILE A 194 0.74 -13.40 12.80
N ASN A 195 1.86 -12.70 12.60
CA ASN A 195 1.85 -11.37 11.99
C ASN A 195 2.06 -11.37 10.47
N SER A 196 2.30 -12.54 9.86
CA SER A 196 2.52 -12.70 8.41
C SER A 196 1.37 -12.21 7.53
N MET A 197 0.16 -12.08 8.06
CA MET A 197 -1.01 -11.64 7.28
C MET A 197 -0.80 -10.26 6.63
N ILE A 198 -0.03 -9.36 7.26
CA ILE A 198 0.28 -8.05 6.65
C ILE A 198 1.17 -8.19 5.41
N GLY A 199 2.03 -9.22 5.34
CA GLY A 199 2.80 -9.57 4.16
C GLY A 199 1.91 -10.09 3.03
N ILE A 200 0.91 -10.91 3.36
CA ILE A 200 -0.11 -11.38 2.40
C ILE A 200 -0.93 -10.19 1.88
N ALA A 201 -1.39 -9.31 2.78
CA ALA A 201 -2.10 -8.09 2.40
C ALA A 201 -1.24 -7.20 1.49
N GLY A 202 0.04 -7.00 1.84
CA GLY A 202 1.01 -6.27 1.04
C GLY A 202 1.17 -6.85 -0.36
N PHE A 203 1.30 -8.18 -0.49
CA PHE A 203 1.37 -8.88 -1.77
C PHE A 203 0.12 -8.65 -2.63
N VAL A 204 -1.07 -8.88 -2.06
CA VAL A 204 -2.34 -8.72 -2.77
C VAL A 204 -2.55 -7.26 -3.22
N LEU A 205 -2.25 -6.30 -2.34
CA LEU A 205 -2.36 -4.87 -2.68
C LEU A 205 -1.35 -4.46 -3.76
N ALA A 206 -0.13 -5.01 -3.75
CA ALA A 206 0.87 -4.74 -4.78
C ALA A 206 0.46 -5.31 -6.14
N ILE A 207 -0.03 -6.56 -6.20
CA ILE A 207 -0.59 -7.16 -7.42
C ILE A 207 -1.77 -6.34 -7.93
N ARG A 208 -2.67 -5.92 -7.04
CA ARG A 208 -3.80 -5.06 -7.41
C ARG A 208 -3.33 -3.72 -7.97
N GLY A 209 -2.25 -3.15 -7.44
CA GLY A 209 -1.61 -1.93 -7.95
C GLY A 209 -1.09 -2.06 -9.38
N LEU A 210 -0.49 -3.21 -9.73
CA LEU A 210 0.03 -3.47 -11.09
C LEU A 210 -1.07 -3.48 -12.16
N TRP A 211 -2.29 -3.91 -11.81
CA TRP A 211 -3.40 -3.93 -12.76
C TRP A 211 -4.17 -2.61 -12.81
N SER A 212 -4.57 -2.09 -11.65
CA SER A 212 -5.49 -0.93 -11.55
C SER A 212 -4.86 0.42 -11.90
N ARG A 213 -3.52 0.51 -11.97
CA ARG A 213 -2.74 1.71 -12.37
C ARG A 213 -3.10 3.00 -11.59
N GLY A 214 -3.75 2.87 -10.44
CA GLY A 214 -4.23 3.97 -9.61
C GLY A 214 -4.68 3.50 -8.22
N GLY A 215 -4.67 4.40 -7.23
CA GLY A 215 -5.04 4.12 -5.84
C GLY A 215 -4.01 4.62 -4.82
N PHE A 216 -4.29 4.37 -3.52
CA PHE A 216 -3.46 4.86 -2.40
C PHE A 216 -2.00 4.41 -2.50
N PHE A 217 -1.75 3.13 -2.79
CA PHE A 217 -0.39 2.57 -2.87
C PHE A 217 0.44 3.18 -4.02
N TRP A 218 -0.19 3.35 -5.19
CA TRP A 218 0.44 4.01 -6.35
C TRP A 218 0.69 5.50 -6.09
N GLY A 219 -0.24 6.19 -5.42
CA GLY A 219 -0.09 7.59 -5.02
C GLY A 219 1.02 7.80 -3.98
N LEU A 220 1.16 6.89 -3.02
CA LEU A 220 2.23 6.91 -2.02
C LEU A 220 3.60 6.69 -2.67
N LEU A 221 3.71 5.67 -3.54
CA LEU A 221 4.94 5.37 -4.27
C LEU A 221 5.37 6.53 -5.18
N LEU A 222 4.44 7.10 -5.95
CA LEU A 222 4.73 8.26 -6.79
C LEU A 222 5.13 9.48 -5.97
N SER A 223 4.48 9.74 -4.84
CA SER A 223 4.82 10.87 -3.96
C SER A 223 6.21 10.71 -3.34
N ALA A 224 6.54 9.51 -2.87
CA ALA A 224 7.86 9.18 -2.34
C ALA A 224 8.94 9.27 -3.43
N ALA A 225 8.66 8.71 -4.62
CA ALA A 225 9.56 8.77 -5.76
C ALA A 225 9.81 10.22 -6.20
N HIS A 226 8.76 11.06 -6.27
CA HIS A 226 8.88 12.46 -6.69
C HIS A 226 9.75 13.30 -5.73
N LYS A 227 9.63 13.05 -4.42
CA LYS A 227 10.49 13.67 -3.40
C LYS A 227 11.94 13.20 -3.49
N LEU A 228 12.15 11.90 -3.73
CA LEU A 228 13.48 11.30 -3.82
C LEU A 228 14.21 11.66 -5.13
N THR A 229 13.47 11.85 -6.22
CA THR A 229 14.01 12.20 -7.55
C THR A 229 13.94 13.69 -7.89
N ARG A 230 13.73 14.56 -6.89
CA ARG A 230 13.70 16.03 -7.03
C ARG A 230 12.88 16.51 -8.24
N GLY A 231 11.67 15.98 -8.41
CA GLY A 231 10.78 16.47 -9.47
C GLY A 231 10.66 15.59 -10.71
N ARG A 232 11.56 14.62 -10.95
CA ARG A 232 11.45 13.73 -12.12
C ARG A 232 10.39 12.66 -11.92
N ILE A 233 9.56 12.42 -12.92
CA ILE A 233 8.57 11.34 -12.89
C ILE A 233 9.28 10.05 -13.34
N PRO A 234 9.37 9.00 -12.50
CA PRO A 234 9.98 7.74 -12.89
C PRO A 234 9.21 7.09 -14.04
N SER A 235 9.92 6.37 -14.93
CA SER A 235 9.28 5.69 -16.06
C SER A 235 8.30 4.62 -15.57
N GLN A 236 7.18 4.42 -16.28
CA GLN A 236 6.17 3.43 -15.87
C GLN A 236 6.75 2.01 -15.76
N ILE A 237 7.72 1.69 -16.61
CA ILE A 237 8.44 0.42 -16.59
C ILE A 237 9.22 0.26 -15.27
N ALA A 238 9.94 1.30 -14.84
CA ALA A 238 10.68 1.29 -13.57
C ALA A 238 9.73 1.11 -12.36
N VAL A 239 8.61 1.84 -12.34
CA VAL A 239 7.63 1.73 -11.23
C VAL A 239 7.00 0.33 -11.19
N ASN A 240 6.70 -0.28 -12.35
CA ASN A 240 6.18 -1.64 -12.41
C ASN A 240 7.19 -2.67 -11.86
N HIS A 241 8.48 -2.54 -12.17
CA HIS A 241 9.52 -3.40 -11.60
C HIS A 241 9.67 -3.21 -10.09
N VAL A 242 9.59 -1.97 -9.58
CA VAL A 242 9.61 -1.72 -8.13
C VAL A 242 8.41 -2.38 -7.44
N ILE A 243 7.20 -2.28 -8.00
CA ILE A 243 6.01 -2.88 -7.40
C ILE A 243 6.01 -4.40 -7.52
N ALA A 244 6.51 -4.96 -8.64
CA ALA A 244 6.72 -6.38 -8.77
C ALA A 244 7.74 -6.88 -7.74
N GLY A 245 8.83 -6.12 -7.54
CA GLY A 245 9.82 -6.37 -6.49
C GLY A 245 9.19 -6.31 -5.10
N TYR A 246 8.35 -5.31 -4.84
CA TYR A 246 7.64 -5.18 -3.56
C TYR A 246 6.67 -6.34 -3.31
N ALA A 247 5.94 -6.78 -4.34
CA ALA A 247 5.10 -7.96 -4.25
C ALA A 247 5.95 -9.20 -3.92
N ALA A 248 7.06 -9.42 -4.65
CA ALA A 248 7.96 -10.55 -4.41
C ALA A 248 8.57 -10.52 -3.01
N GLY A 249 9.03 -9.35 -2.54
CA GLY A 249 9.56 -9.18 -1.19
C GLY A 249 8.50 -9.39 -0.11
N SER A 250 7.23 -9.01 -0.37
CA SER A 250 6.12 -9.28 0.55
C SER A 250 5.85 -10.78 0.67
N ALA A 251 5.84 -11.50 -0.47
CA ALA A 251 5.70 -12.96 -0.48
C ALA A 251 6.89 -13.65 0.20
N LEU A 252 8.13 -13.19 -0.07
CA LEU A 252 9.34 -13.67 0.56
C LEU A 252 9.30 -13.44 2.08
N SER A 253 8.78 -12.29 2.54
CA SER A 253 8.63 -11.99 3.96
C SER A 253 7.72 -13.00 4.68
N VAL A 254 6.63 -13.41 4.03
CA VAL A 254 5.72 -14.45 4.55
C VAL A 254 6.43 -15.80 4.62
N ALA A 255 7.16 -16.17 3.56
CA ALA A 255 7.92 -17.42 3.51
C ALA A 255 9.01 -17.47 4.59
N LEU A 256 9.78 -16.39 4.73
CA LEU A 256 10.78 -16.24 5.78
C LEU A 256 10.15 -16.33 7.17
N SER A 257 8.98 -15.72 7.37
CA SER A 257 8.26 -15.79 8.64
C SER A 257 7.76 -17.19 8.99
N ALA A 258 7.56 -18.08 8.00
CA ALA A 258 7.21 -19.48 8.24
C ALA A 258 8.46 -20.33 8.56
N VAL A 259 9.53 -20.17 7.79
CA VAL A 259 10.74 -21.00 7.86
C VAL A 259 11.61 -20.68 9.08
N LEU A 260 11.66 -19.42 9.52
CA LEU A 260 12.54 -18.97 10.61
C LEU A 260 11.92 -19.08 12.01
N THR A 261 10.67 -19.56 12.13
CA THR A 261 9.99 -19.75 13.42
C THR A 261 10.74 -20.59 14.47
N PRO A 262 11.56 -21.60 14.15
CA PRO A 262 12.28 -22.36 15.17
C PRO A 262 13.51 -21.64 15.75
N PHE A 263 14.03 -20.57 15.12
CA PHE A 263 15.17 -19.78 15.63
C PHE A 263 14.72 -18.41 16.17
N ARG A 264 14.11 -18.43 17.37
CA ARG A 264 13.44 -17.27 18.00
C ARG A 264 14.35 -16.11 18.42
N LEU A 265 15.67 -16.32 18.52
CA LEU A 265 16.62 -15.30 19.01
C LEU A 265 17.18 -14.37 17.90
N LEU A 266 17.21 -14.81 16.64
CA LEU A 266 17.71 -14.01 15.49
C LEU A 266 16.59 -13.38 14.63
N THR A 267 15.33 -13.76 14.87
CA THR A 267 14.19 -13.51 13.98
C THR A 267 13.65 -12.08 13.96
N ALA A 268 13.90 -11.27 15.00
CA ALA A 268 13.33 -9.93 15.09
C ALA A 268 13.96 -8.93 14.08
N TYR A 269 15.24 -9.08 13.75
CA TYR A 269 15.96 -8.12 12.90
C TYR A 269 16.29 -8.65 11.51
N GLN A 270 16.13 -9.95 11.27
CA GLN A 270 16.56 -10.58 10.02
C GLN A 270 15.89 -10.02 8.75
N PRO A 271 14.59 -9.69 8.72
CA PRO A 271 14.01 -9.03 7.55
C PRO A 271 14.50 -7.59 7.37
N TYR A 272 14.84 -6.88 8.45
CA TYR A 272 15.46 -5.55 8.33
C TYR A 272 16.86 -5.65 7.73
N LEU A 273 17.66 -6.62 8.16
CA LEU A 273 19.01 -6.84 7.64
C LEU A 273 18.96 -7.30 6.18
N ALA A 274 18.18 -8.33 5.87
CA ALA A 274 18.01 -8.82 4.51
C ALA A 274 17.44 -7.73 3.58
N GLY A 275 16.42 -7.02 4.05
CA GLY A 275 15.83 -5.90 3.33
C GLY A 275 16.81 -4.75 3.12
N GLY A 276 17.61 -4.42 4.15
CA GLY A 276 18.67 -3.42 4.09
C GLY A 276 19.76 -3.77 3.08
N VAL A 277 20.25 -5.01 3.07
CA VAL A 277 21.23 -5.50 2.09
C VAL A 277 20.67 -5.41 0.68
N LEU A 278 19.45 -5.88 0.44
CA LEU A 278 18.80 -5.82 -0.87
C LEU A 278 18.60 -4.37 -1.34
N LEU A 279 18.19 -3.48 -0.44
CA LEU A 279 17.96 -2.07 -0.74
C LEU A 279 19.28 -1.35 -1.06
N VAL A 280 20.33 -1.55 -0.25
CA VAL A 280 21.66 -0.98 -0.50
C VAL A 280 22.24 -1.51 -1.81
N THR A 281 22.14 -2.82 -2.05
CA THR A 281 22.62 -3.45 -3.29
C THR A 281 21.87 -2.88 -4.50
N GLY A 282 20.55 -2.76 -4.40
CA GLY A 282 19.71 -2.15 -5.43
C GLY A 282 20.05 -0.68 -5.70
N LEU A 283 20.34 0.10 -4.66
CA LEU A 283 20.78 1.50 -4.79
C LEU A 283 22.15 1.59 -5.48
N VAL A 284 23.13 0.80 -5.02
CA VAL A 284 24.48 0.76 -5.59
C VAL A 284 24.40 0.42 -7.09
N LEU A 285 23.68 -0.64 -7.45
CA LEU A 285 23.43 -1.01 -8.85
C LEU A 285 22.76 0.12 -9.63
N HIS A 286 21.76 0.79 -9.05
CA HIS A 286 21.10 1.91 -9.72
C HIS A 286 22.07 3.05 -10.04
N PHE A 287 22.96 3.39 -9.11
CA PHE A 287 23.95 4.46 -9.30
C PHE A 287 25.09 4.06 -10.24
N THR A 288 25.60 2.84 -10.17
CA THR A 288 26.68 2.38 -11.07
C THR A 288 26.21 2.32 -12.52
N ILE A 289 25.00 1.83 -12.78
CA ILE A 289 24.41 1.80 -14.13
C ILE A 289 24.18 3.22 -14.65
N LYS A 290 23.81 4.16 -13.77
CA LYS A 290 23.61 5.56 -14.14
C LYS A 290 24.94 6.25 -14.49
N ALA A 291 26.00 5.99 -13.73
CA ALA A 291 27.34 6.53 -13.99
C ALA A 291 27.89 6.03 -15.35
N GLY A 292 27.79 4.73 -15.63
CA GLY A 292 28.28 4.14 -16.90
C GLY A 292 27.51 4.58 -18.15
N LYS A 293 26.36 5.25 -18.01
CA LYS A 293 25.65 5.88 -19.13
C LYS A 293 26.13 7.30 -19.44
N VAL A 294 26.82 7.96 -18.52
CA VAL A 294 27.35 9.33 -18.68
C VAL A 294 28.73 9.30 -19.36
N GLU A 295 29.46 8.19 -19.24
CA GLU A 295 30.82 8.02 -19.79
C GLU A 295 30.89 7.49 -21.24
N LYS A 296 29.79 7.50 -21.99
CA LYS A 296 29.86 7.29 -23.45
C LYS A 296 29.85 8.64 -24.17
N PRO A 297 31.00 9.31 -24.36
CA PRO A 297 31.09 10.37 -25.35
C PRO A 297 30.92 9.74 -26.74
N VAL A 298 30.11 10.41 -27.56
CA VAL A 298 29.99 10.19 -29.01
C VAL A 298 31.33 10.46 -29.68
#